data_AF-B4FZM2-F1
#
_entry.id   AF-B4FZM2-F1
#
_cell.length_a   1.000
_cell.length_b   1.000
_cell.length_c   1.000
_cell.angle_alpha   90.00
_cell.angle_beta   90.00
_cell.angle_gamma   90.00
#
_symmetry.space_group_name_H-M   'P 1'
#
loop_
_entity.id
_entity.type
_entity.pdbx_description
1 polymer ?
#
loop_
_entity_poly.entity_id
_entity_poly.type
_entity_poly.pdbx_seq_one_letter_code
_entity_poly.pdbx_strand_id
1 'polypeptide(L)'
;MPYARSVLVIHNIAHQGRGPIDDFRYLDLPGHYMDQFKLYDPFGGDHLNIFAAGIRAADRLLTVSHGYAWELKTPDGGWGLHSIINENDWKFQGIVNGIDTADWNPRHDVHLQSDGYTNYSLETVQTGKAQCKEALQKELGLPVRGDVPVIAFIGRLDHQKGVDLIAEAMPWIAGQDVQLIMLGTGRQDLEDTLRRLESQHYDRVRGWVGFSVRLAHRMTAGADILLMPSRFEPCGLNQLYAMMYGTVPVVHAVGGLRDTVQHYNPYEEVGVGWTFEKAEANRMIDALGHCLNTYRNYWSSWEGIQRRGMMQDLSWDNAAKLYEEVLLAAKYQW
;
A
#
# COMPACT_ATOMS: atom_id res chain seq x y z
N MET A 1 26.11 28.23 5.81
CA MET A 1 25.59 28.09 4.43
C MET A 1 24.24 28.82 4.33
N PRO A 2 24.20 30.12 4.00
CA PRO A 2 22.93 30.88 4.02
C PRO A 2 21.94 30.49 2.90
N TYR A 3 22.40 29.73 1.89
CA TYR A 3 21.61 29.38 0.70
C TYR A 3 21.12 27.92 0.66
N ALA A 4 21.53 27.08 1.62
CA ALA A 4 21.07 25.70 1.68
C ALA A 4 19.69 25.63 2.35
N ARG A 5 18.88 24.66 1.92
CA ARG A 5 17.58 24.34 2.50
C ARG A 5 17.46 22.84 2.68
N SER A 6 16.51 22.45 3.50
CA SER A 6 16.28 21.07 3.93
C SER A 6 14.80 20.72 3.79
N VAL A 7 14.55 19.53 3.25
CA VAL A 7 13.21 18.95 3.20
C VAL A 7 13.27 17.60 3.88
N LEU A 8 12.46 17.42 4.92
CA LEU A 8 12.35 16.13 5.62
C LEU A 8 11.16 15.35 5.04
N VAL A 9 11.43 14.14 4.52
CA VAL A 9 10.38 13.26 3.99
C VAL A 9 10.06 12.16 5.00
N ILE A 10 8.80 12.11 5.44
CA ILE A 10 8.29 11.16 6.42
C ILE A 10 7.72 9.94 5.68
N HIS A 11 8.51 8.86 5.59
CA HIS A 11 8.02 7.59 5.03
C HIS A 11 7.29 6.73 6.07
N ASN A 12 7.67 6.84 7.35
CA ASN A 12 7.09 6.09 8.45
C ASN A 12 7.32 6.84 9.77
N ILE A 13 6.25 7.16 10.49
CA ILE A 13 6.29 7.91 11.74
C ILE A 13 6.54 7.04 12.98
N ALA A 14 6.42 5.72 12.89
CA ALA A 14 6.56 4.84 14.04
C ALA A 14 8.02 4.74 14.52
N HIS A 15 9.00 4.84 13.61
CA HIS A 15 10.42 4.75 13.92
C HIS A 15 11.06 6.13 14.05
N GLN A 16 11.02 6.71 15.26
CA GLN A 16 11.34 8.12 15.50
C GLN A 16 12.76 8.39 16.03
N GLY A 17 13.55 7.34 16.28
CA GLY A 17 14.85 7.49 16.96
C GLY A 17 14.69 8.08 18.38
N ARG A 18 13.86 7.42 19.20
CA ARG A 18 13.63 7.81 20.60
C ARG A 18 14.75 7.29 21.50
N GLY A 19 15.11 8.05 22.53
CA GLY A 19 16.07 7.64 23.55
C GLY A 19 15.99 8.50 24.82
N PRO A 20 16.75 8.15 25.88
CA PRO A 20 16.93 9.01 27.05
C PRO A 20 17.41 10.41 26.67
N ILE A 21 16.93 11.45 27.37
CA ILE A 21 17.36 12.84 27.07
C ILE A 21 18.88 13.03 27.26
N ASP A 22 19.48 12.30 28.19
CA ASP A 22 20.93 12.31 28.45
C ASP A 22 21.77 11.85 27.25
N ASP A 23 21.16 11.12 26.30
CA ASP A 23 21.84 10.68 25.07
C ASP A 23 22.10 11.85 24.10
N PHE A 24 21.50 13.03 24.33
CA PHE A 24 21.81 14.25 23.57
C PHE A 24 23.32 14.55 23.55
N ARG A 25 24.05 14.22 24.63
CA ARG A 25 25.51 14.42 24.72
C ARG A 25 26.31 13.67 23.66
N TYR A 26 25.75 12.61 23.08
CA TYR A 26 26.41 11.83 22.03
C TYR A 26 26.24 12.43 20.63
N LEU A 27 25.38 13.45 20.48
CA LEU A 27 25.14 14.11 19.18
C LEU A 27 26.19 15.16 18.83
N ASP A 28 27.10 15.50 19.76
CA ASP A 28 28.13 16.53 19.60
C ASP A 28 27.56 17.91 19.17
N LEU A 29 26.35 18.22 19.65
CA LEU A 29 25.66 19.49 19.38
C LEU A 29 25.74 20.44 20.58
N PRO A 30 25.81 21.77 20.34
CA PRO A 30 25.69 22.75 21.41
C PRO A 30 24.40 22.58 22.24
N GLY A 31 24.50 22.75 23.55
CA GLY A 31 23.38 22.51 24.49
C GLY A 31 22.10 23.31 24.21
N HIS A 32 22.20 24.46 23.53
CA HIS A 32 21.03 25.26 23.16
C HIS A 32 20.13 24.61 22.10
N TYR A 33 20.57 23.51 21.45
CA TYR A 33 19.72 22.72 20.55
C TYR A 33 18.90 21.66 21.28
N MET A 34 19.18 21.36 22.56
CA MET A 34 18.56 20.25 23.30
C MET A 34 17.03 20.30 23.28
N ASP A 35 16.44 21.49 23.44
CA ASP A 35 14.98 21.66 23.44
C ASP A 35 14.34 21.22 22.11
N GLN A 36 15.06 21.32 20.98
CA GLN A 36 14.55 20.87 19.69
C GLN A 36 14.42 19.35 19.61
N PHE A 37 15.20 18.60 20.37
CA PHE A 37 15.15 17.14 20.43
C PHE A 37 14.22 16.62 21.51
N LYS A 38 13.66 17.50 22.34
CA LYS A 38 12.84 17.13 23.48
C LYS A 38 11.42 16.80 23.03
N LEU A 39 10.91 15.65 23.47
CA LEU A 39 9.49 15.28 23.38
C LEU A 39 9.02 14.83 24.75
N TYR A 40 7.85 15.31 25.18
CA TYR A 40 7.24 14.93 26.45
C TYR A 40 6.32 13.73 26.24
N ASP A 41 6.55 12.65 26.99
CA ASP A 41 5.66 11.50 27.12
C ASP A 41 4.92 11.60 28.48
N PRO A 42 3.58 11.57 28.53
CA PRO A 42 2.83 11.61 29.79
C PRO A 42 3.21 10.53 30.82
N PHE A 43 3.77 9.39 30.39
CA PHE A 43 4.15 8.28 31.26
C PHE A 43 5.64 8.25 31.56
N GLY A 44 6.47 8.64 30.58
CA GLY A 44 7.93 8.55 30.66
C GLY A 44 8.63 9.88 30.95
N GLY A 45 7.90 10.99 30.93
CA GLY A 45 8.47 12.33 30.99
C GLY A 45 9.22 12.71 29.71
N ASP A 46 10.22 13.56 29.87
CA ASP A 46 11.01 14.08 28.76
C ASP A 46 11.98 13.05 28.20
N HIS A 47 11.98 12.89 26.87
CA HIS A 47 12.89 12.02 26.17
C HIS A 47 13.43 12.66 24.89
N LEU A 48 14.56 12.14 24.42
CA LEU A 48 15.19 12.52 23.16
C LEU A 48 14.36 11.94 22.00
N ASN A 49 14.13 12.75 20.98
CA ASN A 49 13.47 12.35 19.75
C ASN A 49 14.12 13.06 18.56
N ILE A 50 14.91 12.30 17.78
CA ILE A 50 15.63 12.81 16.60
C ILE A 50 14.63 13.30 15.55
N PHE A 51 13.50 12.60 15.39
CA PHE A 51 12.49 12.94 14.40
C PHE A 51 11.77 14.25 14.73
N ALA A 52 11.47 14.49 16.00
CA ALA A 52 10.92 15.76 16.48
C ALA A 52 11.84 16.94 16.14
N ALA A 53 13.15 16.79 16.35
CA ALA A 53 14.13 17.81 15.98
C ALA A 53 14.16 18.06 14.47
N GLY A 54 14.14 16.98 13.66
CA GLY A 54 14.06 17.09 12.21
C GLY A 54 12.83 17.85 11.72
N ILE A 55 11.65 17.56 12.29
CA ILE A 55 10.38 18.22 11.94
C ILE A 55 10.46 19.73 12.24
N ARG A 56 10.99 20.09 13.41
CA ARG A 56 11.16 21.48 13.83
C ARG A 56 12.16 22.23 12.96
N ALA A 57 13.29 21.60 12.64
CA ALA A 57 14.41 22.23 11.94
C ALA A 57 14.25 22.34 10.42
N ALA A 58 13.50 21.43 9.78
CA ALA A 58 13.40 21.40 8.32
C ALA A 58 12.66 22.62 7.75
N ASP A 59 13.03 23.09 6.56
CA ASP A 59 12.37 24.22 5.89
C ASP A 59 11.02 23.81 5.28
N ARG A 60 10.93 22.56 4.82
CA ARG A 60 9.68 21.91 4.37
C ARG A 60 9.61 20.49 4.88
N LEU A 61 8.38 20.01 5.03
CA LEU A 61 8.04 18.66 5.44
C LEU A 61 7.24 18.01 4.33
N LEU A 62 7.63 16.80 3.96
CA LEU A 62 6.89 15.98 3.02
C LEU A 62 6.51 14.65 3.65
N THR A 63 5.43 14.07 3.17
CA THR A 63 5.08 12.69 3.42
C THR A 63 4.51 12.06 2.16
N VAL A 64 4.41 10.74 2.14
CA VAL A 64 4.21 9.96 0.91
C VAL A 64 2.76 9.83 0.44
N SER A 65 1.82 10.57 1.04
CA SER A 65 0.44 10.75 0.55
C SER A 65 -0.30 11.86 1.32
N HIS A 66 -1.40 12.38 0.76
CA HIS A 66 -2.24 13.39 1.42
C HIS A 66 -3.02 12.79 2.58
N GLY A 67 -3.60 11.60 2.41
CA GLY A 67 -4.29 10.86 3.44
C GLY A 67 -3.39 10.60 4.65
N TYR A 68 -2.14 10.19 4.39
CA TYR A 68 -1.17 10.00 5.47
C TYR A 68 -0.74 11.32 6.11
N ALA A 69 -0.63 12.42 5.35
CA ALA A 69 -0.40 13.75 5.92
C ALA A 69 -1.50 14.14 6.91
N TRP A 70 -2.76 13.84 6.59
CA TRP A 70 -3.87 14.06 7.51
C TRP A 70 -3.79 13.14 8.73
N GLU A 71 -3.54 11.84 8.54
CA GLU A 71 -3.43 10.87 9.64
C GLU A 71 -2.34 11.25 10.65
N LEU A 72 -1.20 11.73 10.18
CA LEU A 72 -0.09 12.18 11.02
C LEU A 72 -0.43 13.35 11.94
N LYS A 73 -1.49 14.11 11.62
CA LYS A 73 -1.99 15.20 12.46
C LYS A 73 -2.95 14.74 13.55
N THR A 74 -3.37 13.48 13.52
CA THR A 74 -4.27 12.90 14.53
C THR A 74 -3.48 12.26 15.68
N PRO A 75 -4.04 12.18 16.90
CA PRO A 75 -3.38 11.52 18.03
C PRO A 75 -2.98 10.06 17.73
N ASP A 76 -3.88 9.31 17.07
CA ASP A 76 -3.68 7.90 16.74
C ASP A 76 -2.63 7.70 15.63
N GLY A 77 -2.67 8.52 14.57
CA GLY A 77 -1.79 8.40 13.42
C GLY A 77 -0.44 9.10 13.57
N GLY A 78 -0.32 10.11 14.43
CA GLY A 78 0.91 10.88 14.63
C GLY A 78 1.90 10.26 15.62
N TRP A 79 1.55 9.16 16.29
CA TRP A 79 2.43 8.44 17.23
C TRP A 79 3.09 9.38 18.26
N GLY A 80 2.31 10.29 18.85
CA GLY A 80 2.79 11.28 19.82
C GLY A 80 3.49 12.53 19.24
N LEU A 81 3.75 12.57 17.92
CA LEU A 81 4.31 13.74 17.22
C LEU A 81 3.23 14.66 16.61
N HIS A 82 1.95 14.28 16.69
CA HIS A 82 0.84 15.01 16.06
C HIS A 82 0.80 16.49 16.43
N SER A 83 1.06 16.88 17.70
CA SER A 83 1.11 18.29 18.10
C SER A 83 2.22 19.05 17.36
N ILE A 84 3.41 18.48 17.28
CA ILE A 84 4.55 19.07 16.58
C ILE A 84 4.26 19.18 15.07
N ILE A 85 3.62 18.16 14.48
CA ILE A 85 3.23 18.20 13.07
C ILE A 85 2.21 19.31 12.82
N ASN A 86 1.20 19.46 13.68
CA ASN A 86 0.20 20.54 13.57
C ASN A 86 0.83 21.92 13.72
N GLU A 87 1.80 22.11 14.63
CA GLU A 87 2.57 23.36 14.76
C GLU A 87 3.37 23.70 13.49
N ASN A 88 3.71 22.68 12.70
CA ASN A 88 4.50 22.79 11.47
C ASN A 88 3.66 22.54 10.19
N ASP A 89 2.32 22.54 10.29
CA ASP A 89 1.42 22.22 9.16
C ASP A 89 1.59 23.20 7.99
N TRP A 90 1.94 24.46 8.29
CA TRP A 90 2.20 25.51 7.30
C TRP A 90 3.33 25.18 6.31
N LYS A 91 4.22 24.25 6.67
CA LYS A 91 5.32 23.76 5.82
C LYS A 91 5.19 22.29 5.47
N PHE A 92 4.03 21.65 5.73
CA PHE A 92 3.81 20.22 5.57
C PHE A 92 2.89 19.90 4.39
N GLN A 93 3.32 18.96 3.55
CA GLN A 93 2.56 18.52 2.39
C GLN A 93 2.67 17.01 2.18
N GLY A 94 1.58 16.39 1.72
CA GLY A 94 1.57 15.01 1.25
C GLY A 94 1.74 14.97 -0.27
N ILE A 95 2.60 14.10 -0.77
CA ILE A 95 2.76 13.83 -2.20
C ILE A 95 2.69 12.32 -2.40
N VAL A 96 1.72 11.87 -3.20
CA VAL A 96 1.56 10.45 -3.55
C VAL A 96 2.76 10.01 -4.39
N ASN A 97 3.35 8.85 -4.06
CA ASN A 97 4.47 8.30 -4.83
C ASN A 97 4.02 7.79 -6.20
N GLY A 98 4.97 7.77 -7.15
CA GLY A 98 4.82 7.05 -8.41
C GLY A 98 5.40 5.63 -8.35
N ILE A 99 5.23 4.90 -9.45
CA ILE A 99 5.90 3.61 -9.71
C ILE A 99 6.91 3.75 -10.85
N ASP A 100 7.91 2.87 -10.84
CA ASP A 100 8.79 2.69 -11.99
C ASP A 100 8.06 1.86 -13.05
N THR A 101 7.71 2.51 -14.16
CA THR A 101 6.98 1.90 -15.28
C THR A 101 7.89 1.11 -16.23
N ALA A 102 9.21 1.14 -16.04
CA ALA A 102 10.12 0.21 -16.71
C ALA A 102 10.04 -1.18 -16.07
N ASP A 103 9.95 -1.23 -14.74
CA ASP A 103 9.82 -2.48 -13.99
C ASP A 103 8.37 -2.98 -13.96
N TRP A 104 7.42 -2.11 -13.62
CA TRP A 104 6.02 -2.46 -13.43
C TRP A 104 5.15 -2.03 -14.60
N ASN A 105 5.17 -2.82 -15.68
CA ASN A 105 4.34 -2.57 -16.84
C ASN A 105 4.02 -3.86 -17.60
N PRO A 106 2.74 -4.26 -17.70
CA PRO A 106 2.36 -5.54 -18.31
C PRO A 106 2.77 -5.66 -19.79
N ARG A 107 3.04 -4.54 -20.48
CA ARG A 107 3.46 -4.53 -21.88
C ARG A 107 4.91 -5.00 -22.09
N HIS A 108 5.77 -4.86 -21.07
CA HIS A 108 7.21 -5.12 -21.21
C HIS A 108 7.78 -5.96 -20.06
N ASP A 109 6.98 -6.26 -19.04
CA ASP A 109 7.38 -7.02 -17.86
C ASP A 109 8.07 -8.33 -18.25
N VAL A 110 9.36 -8.43 -17.89
CA VAL A 110 10.23 -9.57 -18.19
C VAL A 110 9.78 -10.85 -17.47
N HIS A 111 9.00 -10.73 -16.38
CA HIS A 111 8.50 -11.87 -15.63
C HIS A 111 7.29 -12.54 -16.28
N LEU A 112 6.69 -11.91 -17.30
CA LEU A 112 5.53 -12.39 -18.05
C LEU A 112 5.88 -13.01 -19.42
N GLN A 113 7.17 -13.24 -19.71
CA GLN A 113 7.63 -13.74 -21.02
C GLN A 113 7.82 -15.27 -21.10
N SER A 114 7.48 -16.01 -20.05
CA SER A 114 7.77 -17.46 -19.93
C SER A 114 6.67 -18.20 -19.16
N ASP A 115 6.72 -19.54 -19.17
CA ASP A 115 5.82 -20.45 -18.44
C ASP A 115 4.33 -20.28 -18.74
N GLY A 116 3.99 -19.84 -19.96
CA GLY A 116 2.61 -19.62 -20.38
C GLY A 116 2.04 -18.25 -19.99
N TYR A 117 2.81 -17.40 -19.31
CA TYR A 117 2.48 -15.99 -19.16
C TYR A 117 2.67 -15.25 -20.49
N THR A 118 2.00 -14.10 -20.62
CA THR A 118 2.18 -13.19 -21.76
C THR A 118 2.18 -11.75 -21.31
N ASN A 119 2.94 -10.91 -22.00
CA ASN A 119 2.76 -9.47 -21.92
C ASN A 119 1.42 -9.04 -22.55
N TYR A 120 0.86 -7.94 -22.07
CA TYR A 120 -0.40 -7.38 -22.56
C TYR A 120 -0.47 -5.87 -22.40
N SER A 121 -1.38 -5.24 -23.13
CA SER A 121 -1.65 -3.80 -23.10
C SER A 121 -3.09 -3.52 -22.68
N LEU A 122 -3.47 -2.25 -22.61
CA LEU A 122 -4.85 -1.83 -22.36
C LEU A 122 -5.84 -2.44 -23.37
N GLU A 123 -5.42 -2.63 -24.61
CA GLU A 123 -6.23 -3.18 -25.70
C GLU A 123 -6.35 -4.72 -25.61
N THR A 124 -5.34 -5.39 -25.07
CA THR A 124 -5.27 -6.86 -24.97
C THR A 124 -5.44 -7.38 -23.55
N VAL A 125 -5.83 -6.52 -22.59
CA VAL A 125 -5.94 -6.87 -21.18
C VAL A 125 -6.85 -8.07 -20.95
N GLN A 126 -7.97 -8.18 -21.65
CA GLN A 126 -8.93 -9.26 -21.44
C GLN A 126 -8.34 -10.64 -21.81
N THR A 127 -7.62 -10.74 -22.93
CA THR A 127 -7.02 -12.01 -23.37
C THR A 127 -5.71 -12.29 -22.65
N GLY A 128 -4.84 -11.30 -22.51
CA GLY A 128 -3.52 -11.48 -21.89
C GLY A 128 -3.59 -11.74 -20.39
N LYS A 129 -4.50 -11.06 -19.67
CA LYS A 129 -4.72 -11.31 -18.25
C LYS A 129 -5.32 -12.69 -18.00
N ALA A 130 -6.27 -13.14 -18.83
CA ALA A 130 -6.83 -14.48 -18.74
C ALA A 130 -5.75 -15.58 -18.92
N GLN A 131 -4.81 -15.38 -19.86
CA GLN A 131 -3.66 -16.28 -20.03
C GLN A 131 -2.72 -16.26 -18.81
N CYS A 132 -2.41 -15.08 -18.28
CA CYS A 132 -1.61 -14.94 -17.06
C CYS A 132 -2.28 -15.61 -15.85
N LYS A 133 -3.60 -15.52 -15.74
CA LYS A 133 -4.40 -16.18 -14.71
C LYS A 133 -4.31 -17.71 -14.81
N GLU A 134 -4.49 -18.24 -16.01
CA GLU A 134 -4.34 -19.69 -16.26
C GLU A 134 -2.92 -20.16 -15.92
N ALA A 135 -1.88 -19.42 -16.34
CA ALA A 135 -0.50 -19.73 -16.03
C ALA A 135 -0.22 -19.70 -14.52
N LEU A 136 -0.77 -18.72 -13.80
CA LEU A 136 -0.66 -18.59 -12.35
C LEU A 136 -1.34 -19.74 -11.60
N GLN A 137 -2.55 -20.13 -12.04
CA GLN A 137 -3.24 -21.29 -11.48
C GLN A 137 -2.39 -22.57 -11.67
N LYS A 138 -1.78 -22.77 -12.85
CA LYS A 138 -0.88 -23.90 -13.12
C LYS A 138 0.39 -23.87 -12.26
N GLU A 139 1.08 -22.72 -12.21
CA GLU A 139 2.34 -22.56 -11.44
C GLU A 139 2.13 -22.87 -9.96
N LEU A 140 0.96 -22.48 -9.41
CA LEU A 140 0.63 -22.70 -8.00
C LEU A 140 -0.14 -24.01 -7.76
N GLY A 141 -0.38 -24.83 -8.78
CA GLY A 141 -1.13 -26.09 -8.66
C GLY A 141 -2.56 -25.91 -8.17
N LEU A 142 -3.20 -24.79 -8.51
CA LEU A 142 -4.64 -24.55 -8.32
C LEU A 142 -5.44 -25.14 -9.50
N PRO A 143 -6.72 -25.47 -9.32
CA PRO A 143 -7.61 -25.80 -10.43
C PRO A 143 -7.64 -24.67 -11.46
N VAL A 144 -7.38 -25.02 -12.72
CA VAL A 144 -7.39 -24.04 -13.82
C VAL A 144 -8.83 -23.72 -14.18
N ARG A 145 -9.31 -22.55 -13.75
CA ARG A 145 -10.69 -22.08 -13.91
C ARG A 145 -10.70 -20.59 -14.22
N GLY A 146 -11.05 -20.24 -15.47
CA GLY A 146 -11.11 -18.85 -15.91
C GLY A 146 -12.27 -18.05 -15.30
N ASP A 147 -13.35 -18.74 -14.96
CA ASP A 147 -14.59 -18.20 -14.36
C ASP A 147 -14.47 -17.88 -12.87
N VAL A 148 -13.49 -18.45 -12.16
CA VAL A 148 -13.32 -18.28 -10.72
C VAL A 148 -12.42 -17.10 -10.42
N PRO A 149 -12.85 -16.09 -9.65
CA PRO A 149 -12.01 -14.95 -9.30
C PRO A 149 -10.82 -15.40 -8.44
N VAL A 150 -9.63 -14.89 -8.80
CA VAL A 150 -8.39 -15.07 -8.06
C VAL A 150 -8.11 -13.81 -7.24
N ILE A 151 -8.08 -13.98 -5.92
CA ILE A 151 -7.73 -12.94 -4.94
C ILE A 151 -6.28 -13.15 -4.54
N ALA A 152 -5.46 -12.11 -4.65
CA ALA A 152 -4.06 -12.12 -4.24
C ALA A 152 -3.81 -11.18 -3.06
N PHE A 153 -2.91 -11.59 -2.17
CA PHE A 153 -2.29 -10.74 -1.15
C PHE A 153 -0.77 -10.83 -1.31
N ILE A 154 -0.10 -9.68 -1.31
CA ILE A 154 1.37 -9.59 -1.43
C ILE A 154 1.88 -8.63 -0.36
N GLY A 155 2.72 -9.09 0.56
CA GLY A 155 3.31 -8.18 1.55
C GLY A 155 4.02 -8.86 2.70
N ARG A 156 4.58 -8.04 3.59
CA ARG A 156 5.15 -8.54 4.86
C ARG A 156 4.05 -9.17 5.71
N LEU A 157 4.39 -10.23 6.42
CA LEU A 157 3.49 -10.88 7.36
C LEU A 157 3.67 -10.25 8.74
N ASP A 158 2.94 -9.16 8.95
CA ASP A 158 2.86 -8.46 10.23
C ASP A 158 1.41 -7.97 10.48
N HIS A 159 1.17 -7.43 11.68
CA HIS A 159 -0.14 -6.90 12.05
C HIS A 159 -0.51 -5.63 11.28
N GLN A 160 0.49 -4.90 10.76
CA GLN A 160 0.27 -3.71 9.94
C GLN A 160 -0.42 -4.07 8.63
N LYS A 161 -0.04 -5.18 7.99
CA LYS A 161 -0.59 -5.63 6.70
C LYS A 161 -1.93 -6.36 6.79
N GLY A 162 -2.47 -6.58 7.99
CA GLY A 162 -3.84 -7.08 8.18
C GLY A 162 -4.05 -8.56 7.81
N VAL A 163 -3.00 -9.38 7.85
CA VAL A 163 -3.07 -10.82 7.53
C VAL A 163 -4.03 -11.55 8.47
N ASP A 164 -4.12 -11.11 9.72
CA ASP A 164 -5.06 -11.61 10.71
C ASP A 164 -6.53 -11.36 10.31
N LEU A 165 -6.84 -10.26 9.62
CA LEU A 165 -8.18 -10.00 9.08
C LEU A 165 -8.54 -11.00 7.97
N ILE A 166 -7.57 -11.37 7.14
CA ILE A 166 -7.75 -12.41 6.11
C ILE A 166 -8.05 -13.75 6.78
N ALA A 167 -7.30 -14.10 7.82
CA ALA A 167 -7.51 -15.33 8.58
C ALA A 167 -8.89 -15.36 9.26
N GLU A 168 -9.33 -14.24 9.84
CA GLU A 168 -10.67 -14.10 10.44
C GLU A 168 -11.80 -14.22 9.40
N ALA A 169 -11.60 -13.63 8.21
CA ALA A 169 -12.56 -13.70 7.10
C ALA A 169 -12.55 -15.04 6.36
N MET A 170 -11.60 -15.93 6.63
CA MET A 170 -11.43 -17.17 5.89
C MET A 170 -12.70 -18.05 5.84
N PRO A 171 -13.49 -18.23 6.91
CA PRO A 171 -14.72 -19.03 6.82
C PRO A 171 -15.69 -18.49 5.76
N TRP A 172 -15.79 -17.17 5.59
CA TRP A 172 -16.59 -16.55 4.55
C TRP A 172 -15.95 -16.71 3.17
N ILE A 173 -14.64 -16.43 3.04
CA ILE A 173 -13.90 -16.57 1.77
C ILE A 173 -13.98 -18.01 1.25
N ALA A 174 -13.80 -19.00 2.14
CA ALA A 174 -13.92 -20.42 1.81
C ALA A 174 -15.35 -20.82 1.43
N GLY A 175 -16.37 -20.09 1.89
CA GLY A 175 -17.76 -20.27 1.46
C GLY A 175 -18.05 -19.72 0.05
N GLN A 176 -17.12 -18.97 -0.56
CA GLN A 176 -17.24 -18.45 -1.91
C GLN A 176 -16.53 -19.36 -2.93
N ASP A 177 -17.03 -19.38 -4.17
CA ASP A 177 -16.29 -19.97 -5.30
C ASP A 177 -15.21 -18.98 -5.78
N VAL A 178 -14.09 -18.94 -5.05
CA VAL A 178 -12.92 -18.08 -5.27
C VAL A 178 -11.62 -18.86 -5.04
N GLN A 179 -10.51 -18.34 -5.55
CA GLN A 179 -9.16 -18.78 -5.17
C GLN A 179 -8.43 -17.66 -4.43
N LEU A 180 -7.66 -18.00 -3.40
CA LEU A 180 -6.87 -17.06 -2.60
C LEU A 180 -5.39 -17.45 -2.66
N ILE A 181 -4.54 -16.49 -3.05
CA ILE A 181 -3.09 -16.65 -3.09
C ILE A 181 -2.46 -15.60 -2.17
N MET A 182 -1.62 -16.04 -1.24
CA MET A 182 -0.91 -15.16 -0.31
C MET A 182 0.59 -15.33 -0.47
N LEU A 183 1.31 -14.22 -0.69
CA LEU A 183 2.76 -14.16 -0.82
C LEU A 183 3.32 -13.23 0.26
N GLY A 184 4.15 -13.78 1.15
CA GLY A 184 4.79 -12.97 2.17
C GLY A 184 5.72 -13.73 3.10
N THR A 185 6.50 -12.98 3.86
CA THR A 185 7.32 -13.49 4.98
C THR A 185 7.34 -12.48 6.12
N GLY A 186 7.63 -12.92 7.33
CA GLY A 186 7.71 -12.04 8.48
C GLY A 186 7.58 -12.79 9.80
N ARG A 187 6.51 -12.53 10.53
CA ARG A 187 6.26 -13.17 11.82
C ARG A 187 5.87 -14.64 11.64
N GLN A 188 6.53 -15.51 12.41
CA GLN A 188 6.33 -16.96 12.36
C GLN A 188 4.86 -17.37 12.59
N ASP A 189 4.14 -16.73 13.52
CA ASP A 189 2.73 -17.05 13.81
C ASP A 189 1.80 -16.76 12.61
N LEU A 190 2.14 -15.76 11.81
CA LEU A 190 1.40 -15.43 10.59
C LEU A 190 1.82 -16.35 9.42
N GLU A 191 3.09 -16.72 9.31
CA GLU A 191 3.54 -17.74 8.34
C GLU A 191 2.87 -19.09 8.58
N ASP A 192 2.77 -19.52 9.85
CA ASP A 192 2.09 -20.76 10.23
C ASP A 192 0.59 -20.67 9.96
N THR A 193 0.00 -19.47 10.08
CA THR A 193 -1.38 -19.23 9.67
C THR A 193 -1.56 -19.43 8.17
N LEU A 194 -0.68 -18.92 7.31
CA LEU A 194 -0.73 -19.18 5.86
C LEU A 194 -0.66 -20.67 5.53
N ARG A 195 0.31 -21.39 6.12
CA ARG A 195 0.48 -22.84 5.93
C ARG A 195 -0.77 -23.62 6.37
N ARG A 196 -1.37 -23.23 7.51
CA ARG A 196 -2.61 -23.82 8.02
C ARG A 196 -3.77 -23.60 7.05
N LEU A 197 -3.96 -22.37 6.58
CA LEU A 197 -5.03 -22.00 5.64
C LEU A 197 -4.93 -22.79 4.32
N GLU A 198 -3.72 -22.93 3.78
CA GLU A 198 -3.47 -23.77 2.61
C GLU A 198 -3.80 -25.25 2.87
N SER A 199 -3.36 -25.81 4.00
CA SER A 199 -3.64 -27.22 4.33
C SER A 199 -5.14 -27.53 4.47
N GLN A 200 -5.92 -26.56 4.99
CA GLN A 200 -7.36 -26.71 5.21
C GLN A 200 -8.17 -26.57 3.91
N HIS A 201 -7.63 -25.83 2.94
CA HIS A 201 -8.32 -25.43 1.72
C HIS A 201 -7.42 -25.60 0.47
N TYR A 202 -6.78 -26.76 0.36
CA TYR A 202 -5.74 -27.02 -0.66
C TYR A 202 -6.26 -26.97 -2.11
N ASP A 203 -7.56 -26.95 -2.35
CA ASP A 203 -8.15 -26.80 -3.68
C ASP A 203 -8.28 -25.32 -4.11
N ARG A 204 -8.16 -24.38 -3.18
CA ARG A 204 -8.49 -22.95 -3.41
C ARG A 204 -7.53 -21.95 -2.76
N VAL A 205 -6.78 -22.32 -1.73
CA VAL A 205 -5.84 -21.45 -1.02
C VAL A 205 -4.40 -21.89 -1.27
N ARG A 206 -3.52 -20.93 -1.57
CA ARG A 206 -2.06 -21.13 -1.63
C ARG A 206 -1.35 -20.09 -0.78
N GLY A 207 -0.50 -20.55 0.15
CA GLY A 207 0.31 -19.69 1.01
C GLY A 207 1.79 -19.85 0.68
N TRP A 208 2.35 -18.92 -0.10
CA TRP A 208 3.77 -18.93 -0.39
C TRP A 208 4.53 -18.10 0.66
N VAL A 209 5.25 -18.82 1.53
CA VAL A 209 6.08 -18.20 2.57
C VAL A 209 7.47 -17.88 2.02
N GLY A 210 7.77 -16.59 1.91
CA GLY A 210 9.04 -16.07 1.42
C GLY A 210 8.88 -14.71 0.75
N PHE A 211 9.92 -14.27 0.04
CA PHE A 211 9.80 -13.18 -0.94
C PHE A 211 10.33 -13.58 -2.32
N SER A 212 9.54 -13.31 -3.37
CA SER A 212 9.92 -13.53 -4.76
C SER A 212 9.35 -12.40 -5.63
N VAL A 213 10.24 -11.60 -6.19
CA VAL A 213 9.86 -10.49 -7.10
C VAL A 213 9.12 -11.05 -8.31
N ARG A 214 9.66 -12.10 -8.94
CA ARG A 214 9.03 -12.78 -10.08
C ARG A 214 7.61 -13.23 -9.78
N LEU A 215 7.38 -13.87 -8.63
CA LEU A 215 6.05 -14.33 -8.25
C LEU A 215 5.12 -13.15 -7.93
N ALA A 216 5.63 -12.07 -7.33
CA ALA A 216 4.85 -10.86 -7.09
C ALA A 216 4.33 -10.24 -8.40
N HIS A 217 5.18 -10.10 -9.42
CA HIS A 217 4.77 -9.63 -10.76
C HIS A 217 3.72 -10.55 -11.40
N ARG A 218 3.94 -11.86 -11.34
CA ARG A 218 3.02 -12.87 -11.88
C ARG A 218 1.68 -12.90 -11.17
N MET A 219 1.67 -12.74 -9.85
CA MET A 219 0.44 -12.60 -9.06
C MET A 219 -0.28 -11.32 -9.40
N THR A 220 0.43 -10.19 -9.49
CA THR A 220 -0.15 -8.91 -9.89
C THR A 220 -0.74 -8.97 -11.30
N ALA A 221 -0.13 -9.70 -12.23
CA ALA A 221 -0.67 -9.89 -13.58
C ALA A 221 -1.86 -10.86 -13.63
N GLY A 222 -1.74 -12.03 -12.98
CA GLY A 222 -2.70 -13.13 -13.10
C GLY A 222 -3.88 -13.08 -12.14
N ALA A 223 -3.80 -12.31 -11.04
CA ALA A 223 -4.93 -12.15 -10.13
C ALA A 223 -6.00 -11.21 -10.70
N ASP A 224 -7.26 -11.47 -10.36
CA ASP A 224 -8.37 -10.57 -10.67
C ASP A 224 -8.44 -9.43 -9.64
N ILE A 225 -8.18 -9.77 -8.36
CA ILE A 225 -8.27 -8.87 -7.22
C ILE A 225 -6.94 -8.86 -6.46
N LEU A 226 -6.45 -7.68 -6.09
CA LEU A 226 -5.38 -7.54 -5.11
C LEU A 226 -5.96 -6.95 -3.82
N LEU A 227 -5.80 -7.69 -2.72
CA LEU A 227 -6.34 -7.35 -1.42
C LEU A 227 -5.27 -6.71 -0.53
N MET A 228 -5.54 -5.52 0.00
CA MET A 228 -4.64 -4.77 0.88
C MET A 228 -5.38 -4.32 2.15
N PRO A 229 -5.50 -5.20 3.16
CA PRO A 229 -6.22 -4.91 4.39
C PRO A 229 -5.34 -4.21 5.43
N SER A 230 -4.36 -3.42 4.97
CA SER A 230 -3.38 -2.76 5.81
C SER A 230 -4.06 -1.83 6.82
N ARG A 231 -3.73 -1.96 8.11
CA ARG A 231 -4.15 -1.01 9.17
C ARG A 231 -3.50 0.35 9.02
N PHE A 232 -2.33 0.36 8.42
CA PHE A 232 -1.52 1.55 8.25
C PHE A 232 -0.67 1.42 6.98
N GLU A 233 -0.82 2.34 6.05
CA GLU A 233 -0.13 2.30 4.76
C GLU A 233 0.21 3.72 4.28
N PRO A 234 1.42 4.23 4.63
CA PRO A 234 1.83 5.60 4.32
C PRO A 234 1.58 6.01 2.87
N CYS A 235 1.94 5.14 1.93
CA CYS A 235 1.60 5.27 0.51
C CYS A 235 0.94 4.00 0.00
N GLY A 236 1.62 2.86 0.17
CA GLY A 236 1.28 1.62 -0.52
C GLY A 236 1.67 1.73 -1.99
N LEU A 237 2.36 0.74 -2.52
CA LEU A 237 2.67 0.67 -3.97
C LEU A 237 1.85 -0.41 -4.66
N ASN A 238 1.39 -1.41 -3.90
CA ASN A 238 0.63 -2.54 -4.42
C ASN A 238 -0.62 -2.14 -5.19
N GLN A 239 -1.32 -1.08 -4.76
CA GLN A 239 -2.52 -0.60 -5.45
C GLN A 239 -2.18 0.05 -6.78
N LEU A 240 -1.05 0.74 -6.87
CA LEU A 240 -0.54 1.30 -8.12
C LEU A 240 -0.16 0.19 -9.09
N TYR A 241 0.53 -0.84 -8.59
CA TYR A 241 0.84 -2.05 -9.38
C TYR A 241 -0.43 -2.77 -9.83
N ALA A 242 -1.42 -2.93 -8.95
CA ALA A 242 -2.69 -3.57 -9.28
C ALA A 242 -3.39 -2.82 -10.43
N MET A 243 -3.57 -1.51 -10.30
CA MET A 243 -4.20 -0.68 -11.32
C MET A 243 -3.44 -0.71 -12.65
N MET A 244 -2.10 -0.61 -12.62
CA MET A 244 -1.25 -0.68 -13.82
C MET A 244 -1.40 -2.01 -14.58
N TYR A 245 -1.71 -3.10 -13.88
CA TYR A 245 -1.88 -4.45 -14.46
C TYR A 245 -3.34 -4.82 -14.73
N GLY A 246 -4.29 -3.91 -14.50
CA GLY A 246 -5.73 -4.19 -14.62
C GLY A 246 -6.23 -5.20 -13.58
N THR A 247 -5.54 -5.31 -12.45
CA THR A 247 -5.98 -6.04 -11.25
C THR A 247 -6.75 -5.07 -10.36
N VAL A 248 -7.94 -5.45 -9.93
CA VAL A 248 -8.80 -4.54 -9.17
C VAL A 248 -8.35 -4.52 -7.72
N PRO A 249 -7.92 -3.37 -7.17
CA PRO A 249 -7.56 -3.27 -5.76
C PRO A 249 -8.79 -3.28 -4.86
N VAL A 250 -8.73 -4.04 -3.77
CA VAL A 250 -9.66 -3.98 -2.64
C VAL A 250 -8.86 -3.60 -1.40
N VAL A 251 -9.13 -2.43 -0.83
CA VAL A 251 -8.23 -1.79 0.14
C VAL A 251 -8.93 -1.27 1.39
N HIS A 252 -8.23 -1.29 2.51
CA HIS A 252 -8.60 -0.45 3.65
C HIS A 252 -8.29 1.02 3.32
N ALA A 253 -9.24 1.94 3.58
CA ALA A 253 -9.16 3.35 3.22
C ALA A 253 -8.22 4.16 4.17
N VAL A 254 -6.94 3.78 4.22
CA VAL A 254 -5.89 4.42 5.03
C VAL A 254 -4.73 4.93 4.19
N GLY A 255 -4.06 5.97 4.71
CA GLY A 255 -2.89 6.61 4.14
C GLY A 255 -3.01 6.81 2.63
N GLY A 256 -2.03 6.31 1.87
CA GLY A 256 -2.03 6.48 0.42
C GLY A 256 -3.03 5.60 -0.32
N LEU A 257 -3.55 4.53 0.28
CA LEU A 257 -4.60 3.71 -0.32
C LEU A 257 -5.89 4.52 -0.50
N ARG A 258 -6.20 5.39 0.47
CA ARG A 258 -7.35 6.30 0.42
C ARG A 258 -7.26 7.30 -0.73
N ASP A 259 -6.06 7.80 -1.00
CA ASP A 259 -5.85 8.81 -2.04
C ASP A 259 -5.84 8.22 -3.45
N THR A 260 -5.41 6.97 -3.58
CA THR A 260 -5.11 6.34 -4.88
C THR A 260 -6.23 5.43 -5.37
N VAL A 261 -6.99 4.80 -4.47
CA VAL A 261 -8.11 3.93 -4.82
C VAL A 261 -9.43 4.65 -4.62
N GLN A 262 -9.96 5.24 -5.69
CA GLN A 262 -11.32 5.76 -5.69
C GLN A 262 -12.32 4.59 -5.67
N HIS A 263 -13.18 4.58 -4.65
CA HIS A 263 -14.25 3.60 -4.50
C HIS A 263 -15.16 3.57 -5.73
N TYR A 264 -15.48 2.37 -6.21
CA TYR A 264 -16.30 2.19 -7.39
C TYR A 264 -17.77 2.55 -7.12
N ASN A 265 -18.29 3.48 -7.91
CA ASN A 265 -19.69 3.87 -7.90
C ASN A 265 -20.38 3.34 -9.16
N PRO A 266 -21.27 2.32 -9.05
CA PRO A 266 -21.94 1.74 -10.21
C PRO A 266 -22.99 2.65 -10.85
N TYR A 267 -23.46 3.70 -10.17
CA TYR A 267 -24.44 4.63 -10.74
C TYR A 267 -23.80 5.60 -11.74
N GLU A 268 -22.55 5.98 -11.48
CA GLU A 268 -21.77 6.93 -12.30
C GLU A 268 -20.72 6.23 -13.15
N GLU A 269 -20.48 4.92 -12.93
CA GLU A 269 -19.42 4.15 -13.59
C GLU A 269 -18.04 4.77 -13.40
N VAL A 270 -17.76 5.26 -12.19
CA VAL A 270 -16.49 5.87 -11.78
C VAL A 270 -15.83 5.10 -10.65
N GLY A 271 -14.53 5.30 -10.47
CA GLY A 271 -13.72 4.57 -9.50
C GLY A 271 -12.95 3.39 -10.09
N VAL A 272 -11.93 2.97 -9.34
CA VAL A 272 -10.88 2.05 -9.79
C VAL A 272 -10.71 0.83 -8.90
N GLY A 273 -11.47 0.73 -7.81
CA GLY A 273 -11.45 -0.41 -6.91
C GLY A 273 -12.49 -0.30 -5.81
N TRP A 274 -12.37 -1.16 -4.81
CA TRP A 274 -13.25 -1.11 -3.64
C TRP A 274 -12.47 -0.72 -2.40
N THR A 275 -13.10 0.10 -1.58
CA THR A 275 -12.53 0.54 -0.30
C THR A 275 -13.43 0.12 0.85
N PHE A 276 -12.84 -0.08 2.01
CA PHE A 276 -13.56 -0.22 3.27
C PHE A 276 -12.94 0.66 4.36
N GLU A 277 -13.76 1.19 5.26
CA GLU A 277 -13.36 2.31 6.14
C GLU A 277 -12.72 1.90 7.47
N LYS A 278 -12.85 0.63 7.87
CA LYS A 278 -12.28 0.12 9.13
C LYS A 278 -11.59 -1.21 8.93
N ALA A 279 -10.44 -1.38 9.56
CA ALA A 279 -9.68 -2.63 9.59
C ALA A 279 -10.36 -3.72 10.45
N GLU A 280 -11.56 -4.13 10.03
CA GLU A 280 -12.40 -5.15 10.64
C GLU A 280 -12.76 -6.19 9.55
N ALA A 281 -12.78 -7.48 9.90
CA ALA A 281 -12.97 -8.55 8.93
C ALA A 281 -14.34 -8.47 8.21
N ASN A 282 -15.40 -8.09 8.93
CA ASN A 282 -16.74 -7.88 8.36
C ASN A 282 -16.76 -6.77 7.29
N ARG A 283 -16.05 -5.65 7.49
CA ARG A 283 -15.97 -4.56 6.52
C ARG A 283 -15.22 -4.95 5.27
N MET A 284 -14.14 -5.72 5.44
CA MET A 284 -13.42 -6.33 4.33
C MET A 284 -14.29 -7.33 3.56
N ILE A 285 -15.07 -8.15 4.27
CA ILE A 285 -16.03 -9.09 3.67
C ILE A 285 -17.08 -8.35 2.84
N ASP A 286 -17.66 -7.25 3.35
CA ASP A 286 -18.64 -6.46 2.62
C ASP A 286 -18.06 -5.93 1.29
N ALA A 287 -16.86 -5.33 1.34
CA ALA A 287 -16.17 -4.81 0.15
C ALA A 287 -15.81 -5.92 -0.85
N LEU A 288 -15.29 -7.05 -0.37
CA LEU A 288 -15.04 -8.22 -1.21
C LEU A 288 -16.34 -8.77 -1.81
N GLY A 289 -17.44 -8.80 -1.06
CA GLY A 289 -18.75 -9.25 -1.53
C GLY A 289 -19.25 -8.41 -2.70
N HIS A 290 -19.18 -7.07 -2.59
CA HIS A 290 -19.51 -6.17 -3.68
C HIS A 290 -18.59 -6.36 -4.89
N CYS A 291 -17.28 -6.49 -4.66
CA CYS A 291 -16.29 -6.75 -5.70
C CYS A 291 -16.57 -8.05 -6.49
N LEU A 292 -16.79 -9.15 -5.78
CA LEU A 292 -17.09 -10.45 -6.36
C LEU A 292 -18.45 -10.44 -7.10
N ASN A 293 -19.44 -9.71 -6.59
CA ASN A 293 -20.71 -9.54 -7.28
C ASN A 293 -20.53 -8.79 -8.62
N THR A 294 -19.74 -7.72 -8.66
CA THR A 294 -19.40 -7.01 -9.90
C THR A 294 -18.68 -7.93 -10.89
N TYR A 295 -17.68 -8.69 -10.42
CA TYR A 295 -16.96 -9.66 -11.24
C TYR A 295 -17.89 -10.67 -11.92
N ARG A 296 -18.81 -11.26 -11.15
CA ARG A 296 -19.68 -12.36 -11.60
C ARG A 296 -20.85 -11.90 -12.46
N ASN A 297 -21.46 -10.76 -12.11
CA ASN A 297 -22.77 -10.37 -12.64
C ASN A 297 -22.70 -9.14 -13.56
N TYR A 298 -21.61 -8.38 -13.55
CA TYR A 298 -21.50 -7.09 -14.24
C TYR A 298 -20.16 -6.94 -14.98
N TRP A 299 -19.91 -7.84 -15.94
CA TRP A 299 -18.64 -7.91 -16.67
C TRP A 299 -18.25 -6.59 -17.37
N SER A 300 -19.21 -5.89 -17.97
CA SER A 300 -18.98 -4.59 -18.62
C SER A 300 -18.44 -3.55 -17.64
N SER A 301 -19.01 -3.47 -16.43
CA SER A 301 -18.54 -2.60 -15.36
C SER A 301 -17.16 -3.01 -14.86
N TRP A 302 -16.92 -4.33 -14.72
CA TRP A 302 -15.62 -4.86 -14.34
C TRP A 302 -14.51 -4.44 -15.30
N GLU A 303 -14.71 -4.62 -16.61
CA GLU A 303 -13.78 -4.14 -17.64
C GLU A 303 -13.56 -2.63 -17.53
N GLY A 304 -14.62 -1.86 -17.29
CA GLY A 304 -14.52 -0.42 -17.06
C GLY A 304 -13.59 -0.07 -15.90
N ILE A 305 -13.69 -0.77 -14.77
CA ILE A 305 -12.81 -0.58 -13.60
C ILE A 305 -11.35 -0.87 -13.97
N GLN A 306 -11.08 -2.01 -14.62
CA GLN A 306 -9.73 -2.39 -15.03
C GLN A 306 -9.10 -1.35 -15.96
N ARG A 307 -9.83 -0.93 -16.99
CA ARG A 307 -9.35 0.05 -17.97
C ARG A 307 -9.10 1.40 -17.31
N ARG A 308 -10.01 1.88 -16.44
CA ARG A 308 -9.81 3.15 -15.71
C ARG A 308 -8.56 3.11 -14.86
N GLY A 309 -8.28 2.00 -14.15
CA GLY A 309 -7.05 1.81 -13.39
C GLY A 309 -5.79 1.88 -14.27
N MET A 310 -5.78 1.15 -15.40
CA MET A 310 -4.64 1.10 -16.32
C MET A 310 -4.38 2.40 -17.07
N MET A 311 -5.38 3.27 -17.21
CA MET A 311 -5.25 4.58 -17.88
C MET A 311 -4.72 5.68 -16.96
N GLN A 312 -4.60 5.44 -15.65
CA GLN A 312 -4.06 6.45 -14.75
C GLN A 312 -2.57 6.68 -15.01
N ASP A 313 -2.13 7.94 -14.91
CA ASP A 313 -0.71 8.25 -14.83
C ASP A 313 -0.21 7.98 -13.41
N LEU A 314 0.41 6.82 -13.23
CA LEU A 314 0.98 6.35 -11.98
C LEU A 314 2.51 6.53 -11.93
N SER A 315 3.08 7.25 -12.89
CA SER A 315 4.53 7.43 -13.01
C SER A 315 5.10 8.40 -11.97
N TRP A 316 6.42 8.36 -11.79
CA TRP A 316 7.11 9.34 -10.97
C TRP A 316 7.10 10.76 -11.55
N ASP A 317 6.84 10.96 -12.84
CA ASP A 317 6.97 12.27 -13.48
C ASP A 317 6.02 13.31 -12.85
N ASN A 318 4.80 12.91 -12.51
CA ASN A 318 3.85 13.80 -11.84
C ASN A 318 4.26 14.07 -10.39
N ALA A 319 4.67 13.04 -9.65
CA ALA A 319 5.15 13.20 -8.29
C ALA A 319 6.38 14.11 -8.24
N ALA A 320 7.36 13.89 -9.12
CA ALA A 320 8.60 14.66 -9.21
C ALA A 320 8.34 16.16 -9.40
N LYS A 321 7.39 16.54 -10.25
CA LYS A 321 6.98 17.96 -10.40
C LYS A 321 6.49 18.57 -9.09
N LEU A 322 5.67 17.84 -8.32
CA LEU A 322 5.21 18.30 -7.01
C LEU A 322 6.36 18.42 -5.99
N TYR A 323 7.32 17.49 -6.03
CA TYR A 323 8.54 17.59 -5.22
C TYR A 323 9.37 18.84 -5.61
N GLU A 324 9.53 19.11 -6.91
CA GLU A 324 10.25 20.29 -7.41
C GLU A 324 9.61 21.61 -6.92
N GLU A 325 8.28 21.70 -6.95
CA GLU A 325 7.55 22.86 -6.42
C GLU A 325 7.86 23.11 -4.94
N VAL A 326 7.93 22.05 -4.13
CA VAL A 326 8.25 22.13 -2.70
C VAL A 326 9.71 22.54 -2.47
N LEU A 327 10.64 21.99 -3.27
CA LEU A 327 12.06 22.35 -3.21
C LEU A 327 12.27 23.83 -3.59
N LEU A 328 11.53 24.33 -4.59
CA LEU A 328 11.53 25.73 -4.96
C LEU A 328 10.91 26.61 -3.86
N ALA A 329 9.79 26.20 -3.28
CA ALA A 329 9.16 26.90 -2.17
C ALA A 329 10.09 27.02 -0.96
N ALA A 330 10.80 25.94 -0.59
CA ALA A 330 11.80 25.96 0.48
C ALA A 330 12.89 27.01 0.23
N LYS A 331 13.29 27.21 -1.03
CA LYS A 331 14.33 28.17 -1.42
C LYS A 331 13.88 29.63 -1.29
N TYR A 332 12.63 29.93 -1.62
CA TYR A 332 12.16 31.32 -1.80
C TYR A 332 11.14 31.81 -0.75
N GLN A 333 10.53 30.91 0.02
CA GLN A 333 9.50 31.24 1.00
C GLN A 333 9.91 30.70 2.38
N TRP A 334 10.41 31.59 3.24
CA TRP A 334 10.84 31.28 4.61
C TRP A 334 9.98 32.00 5.63
#